data_AF-A0A937Z929-F1
#
_entry.id   AF-A0A937Z929-F1
#
_cell.length_a   1.000
_cell.length_b   1.000
_cell.length_c   1.000
_cell.angle_alpha   90.00
_cell.angle_beta   90.00
_cell.angle_gamma   90.00
#
_symmetry.space_group_name_H-M   'P 1'
#
loop_
_entity.id
_entity.type
_entity.pdbx_description
1 polymer ?
#
loop_
_entity_poly.entity_id
_entity_poly.type
_entity_poly.pdbx_seq_one_letter_code
_entity_poly.pdbx_strand_id
1 'polypeptide(L)'
;MVRSRSWIAGLAVCAAAALPSESAAQGGFPFERELIMDVAPMRGSKRIPNMDIAANGAMAMEMWCNRVEGQMVVAGDTVTVLTGPTTNRQCPPERAKGDAELLAALQEVTGWRRQGSTVMLIGPRTLRFRLPTN
;
A
#
# COMPACT_ATOMS: atom_id res chain seq x y z
N MET A 1 -8.64 -65.43 43.80
CA MET A 1 -8.05 -64.88 42.56
C MET A 1 -8.91 -63.68 42.16
N VAL A 2 -8.49 -62.44 42.49
CA VAL A 2 -7.86 -61.44 41.59
C VAL A 2 -8.87 -61.03 40.48
N ARG A 3 -9.35 -59.79 40.32
CA ARG A 3 -8.62 -58.50 40.24
C ARG A 3 -9.61 -57.30 40.28
N SER A 4 -9.14 -56.24 40.91
CA SER A 4 -9.63 -54.85 40.93
C SER A 4 -9.86 -54.24 39.53
N ARG A 5 -10.94 -53.46 39.36
CA ARG A 5 -11.16 -52.59 38.19
C ARG A 5 -10.78 -51.16 38.55
N SER A 6 -9.59 -50.75 38.16
CA SER A 6 -9.08 -49.38 38.30
C SER A 6 -9.73 -48.45 37.28
N TRP A 7 -10.07 -47.25 37.74
CA TRP A 7 -10.50 -46.10 36.94
C TRP A 7 -9.28 -45.43 36.33
N ILE A 8 -9.35 -44.98 35.07
CA ILE A 8 -8.43 -43.96 34.54
C ILE A 8 -9.25 -42.96 33.72
N ALA A 9 -9.33 -41.74 34.25
CA ALA A 9 -9.78 -40.55 33.55
C ALA A 9 -8.66 -40.07 32.63
N GLY A 10 -8.94 -39.93 31.34
CA GLY A 10 -8.02 -39.34 30.37
C GLY A 10 -8.23 -37.83 30.27
N LEU A 11 -7.28 -37.03 30.77
CA LEU A 11 -7.17 -35.61 30.46
C LEU A 11 -6.73 -35.45 29.00
N ALA A 12 -7.58 -34.87 28.15
CA ALA A 12 -7.21 -34.41 26.82
C ALA A 12 -6.56 -33.02 26.95
N VAL A 13 -5.24 -32.94 26.80
CA VAL A 13 -4.50 -31.68 26.69
C VAL A 13 -4.59 -31.21 25.24
N CYS A 14 -5.42 -30.19 24.98
CA CYS A 14 -5.42 -29.49 23.70
C CYS A 14 -4.16 -28.60 23.61
N ALA A 15 -3.15 -29.06 22.86
CA ALA A 15 -2.01 -28.25 22.49
C ALA A 15 -2.44 -27.21 21.45
N ALA A 16 -2.68 -25.98 21.90
CA ALA A 16 -2.87 -24.83 21.01
C ALA A 16 -1.51 -24.49 20.37
N ALA A 17 -1.34 -24.87 19.10
CA ALA A 17 -0.21 -24.44 18.30
C ALA A 17 -0.36 -22.93 18.02
N ALA A 18 0.32 -22.09 18.80
CA ALA A 18 0.51 -20.69 18.49
C ALA A 18 1.42 -20.60 17.26
N LEU A 19 0.85 -20.35 16.08
CA LEU A 19 1.62 -19.96 14.91
C LEU A 19 2.17 -18.54 15.17
N PRO A 20 3.48 -18.31 15.13
CA PRO A 20 4.01 -16.96 15.18
C PRO A 20 3.61 -16.25 13.89
N SER A 21 2.75 -15.24 13.99
CA SER A 21 2.56 -14.27 12.91
C SER A 21 3.90 -13.58 12.71
N GLU A 22 4.55 -13.80 11.56
CA GLU A 22 5.73 -13.05 11.14
C GLU A 22 5.33 -11.58 10.92
N SER A 23 5.24 -10.82 12.01
CA SER A 23 5.37 -9.37 11.97
C SER A 23 6.84 -9.06 11.70
N ALA A 24 7.31 -9.33 10.49
CA ALA A 24 8.48 -8.61 9.99
C ALA A 24 8.14 -7.13 10.17
N ALA A 25 8.93 -6.42 10.99
CA ALA A 25 8.65 -5.03 11.34
C ALA A 25 8.50 -4.22 10.05
N GLN A 26 7.25 -3.91 9.68
CA GLN A 26 6.96 -3.08 8.53
C GLN A 26 7.64 -1.74 8.78
N GLY A 27 8.44 -1.28 7.82
CA GLY A 27 9.02 0.05 7.92
C GLY A 27 7.90 1.09 8.06
N GLY A 28 8.09 2.09 8.92
CA GLY A 28 7.11 3.16 9.11
C GLY A 28 6.69 3.84 7.79
N PHE A 29 5.49 4.40 7.78
CA PHE A 29 4.96 5.07 6.59
C PHE A 29 5.91 6.22 6.20
N PRO A 30 6.32 6.31 4.93
CA PRO A 30 7.40 7.19 4.51
C PRO A 30 6.90 8.62 4.28
N PHE A 31 6.42 9.28 5.33
CA PHE A 31 6.17 10.73 5.29
C PHE A 31 7.46 11.49 4.99
N GLU A 32 7.32 12.69 4.41
CA GLU A 32 8.41 13.58 3.98
C GLU A 32 9.32 12.96 2.92
N ARG A 33 8.78 12.03 2.12
CA ARG A 33 9.49 11.36 1.04
C ARG A 33 8.75 11.50 -0.28
N GLU A 34 9.54 11.54 -1.35
CA GLU A 34 9.07 11.24 -2.71
C GLU A 34 8.97 9.73 -2.90
N LEU A 35 7.91 9.30 -3.57
CA LEU A 35 7.67 7.94 -4.02
C LEU A 35 7.55 7.92 -5.55
N ILE A 36 8.34 7.09 -6.24
CA ILE A 36 8.25 6.92 -7.70
C ILE A 36 7.50 5.62 -8.00
N MET A 37 6.51 5.67 -8.87
CA MET A 37 5.74 4.49 -9.24
C MET A 37 6.61 3.44 -9.95
N ASP A 38 6.44 2.18 -9.58
CA ASP A 38 7.18 1.04 -10.13
C ASP A 38 6.56 0.57 -11.45
N VAL A 39 6.60 1.42 -12.47
CA VAL A 39 6.03 1.19 -13.80
C VAL A 39 6.96 1.71 -14.89
N ALA A 40 6.85 1.14 -16.09
CA ALA A 40 7.54 1.68 -17.26
C ALA A 40 6.90 3.02 -17.70
N PRO A 41 7.69 3.96 -18.25
CA PRO A 41 7.14 5.15 -18.90
C PRO A 41 6.19 4.79 -20.05
N MET A 42 5.14 5.59 -20.24
CA MET A 42 4.27 5.45 -21.42
C MET A 42 4.99 5.86 -22.70
N ARG A 43 4.62 5.23 -23.83
CA ARG A 43 5.20 5.53 -25.14
C ARG A 43 5.14 7.03 -25.46
N GLY A 44 6.27 7.57 -25.93
CA GLY A 44 6.39 9.00 -26.25
C GLY A 44 6.57 9.93 -25.03
N SER A 45 6.88 9.38 -23.85
CA SER A 45 7.23 10.12 -22.65
C SER A 45 8.32 9.39 -21.86
N LYS A 46 9.18 10.14 -21.16
CA LYS A 46 10.07 9.59 -20.13
C LYS A 46 9.47 9.66 -18.73
N ARG A 47 8.30 10.28 -18.60
CA ARG A 47 7.65 10.56 -17.32
C ARG A 47 7.10 9.29 -16.70
N ILE A 48 7.42 9.11 -15.42
CA ILE A 48 6.87 8.08 -14.54
C ILE A 48 6.12 8.83 -13.43
N PRO A 49 4.93 8.38 -13.01
CA PRO A 49 4.23 9.01 -11.91
C PRO A 49 5.05 9.03 -10.63
N ASN A 50 5.04 10.15 -9.91
CA ASN A 50 5.63 10.26 -8.59
C ASN A 50 4.65 10.94 -7.61
N MET A 51 4.88 10.73 -6.32
CA MET A 51 4.08 11.30 -5.25
C MET A 51 4.98 11.82 -4.15
N ASP A 52 4.83 13.09 -3.81
CA ASP A 52 5.37 13.67 -2.59
C ASP A 52 4.34 13.59 -1.48
N ILE A 53 4.79 13.28 -0.27
CA ILE A 53 3.95 13.20 0.92
C ILE A 53 4.58 14.03 2.02
N ALA A 54 3.90 15.08 2.48
CA ALA A 54 4.35 15.92 3.59
C ALA A 54 4.13 15.24 4.96
N ALA A 55 4.75 15.77 6.01
CA ALA A 55 4.64 15.27 7.39
C ALA A 55 3.18 15.21 7.90
N ASN A 56 2.34 16.15 7.48
CA ASN A 56 0.92 16.20 7.84
C ASN A 56 0.03 15.32 6.93
N GLY A 57 0.63 14.54 6.03
CA GLY A 57 -0.06 13.69 5.06
C GLY A 57 -0.62 14.41 3.84
N ALA A 58 -0.43 15.73 3.69
CA ALA A 58 -0.74 16.39 2.43
C ALA A 58 0.10 15.75 1.32
N MET A 59 -0.52 15.41 0.20
CA MET A 59 0.15 14.73 -0.91
C MET A 59 -0.04 15.45 -2.22
N ALA A 60 0.94 15.24 -3.08
CA ALA A 60 1.02 15.80 -4.41
C ALA A 60 1.51 14.73 -5.37
N MET A 61 0.66 14.33 -6.32
CA MET A 61 1.02 13.31 -7.32
C MET A 61 1.10 13.94 -8.70
N GLU A 62 2.28 13.86 -9.31
CA GLU A 62 2.45 14.08 -10.73
C GLU A 62 2.24 12.75 -11.47
N MET A 63 1.22 12.69 -12.33
CA MET A 63 0.94 11.50 -13.15
C MET A 63 1.59 11.64 -14.54
N TRP A 64 1.14 10.89 -15.55
CA TRP A 64 1.72 10.96 -16.89
C TRP A 64 1.39 12.26 -17.62
N CYS A 65 0.22 12.84 -17.36
CA CYS A 65 -0.18 14.12 -17.92
C CYS A 65 -0.52 15.14 -16.84
N ASN A 66 -1.47 14.82 -15.98
CA ASN A 66 -2.01 15.71 -14.95
C ASN A 66 -1.25 15.60 -13.64
N ARG A 67 -1.54 16.57 -12.76
CA ARG A 67 -1.18 16.57 -11.35
C ARG A 67 -2.47 16.53 -10.54
N VAL A 68 -2.44 15.86 -9.40
CA VAL A 68 -3.49 15.90 -8.37
C VAL A 68 -2.88 16.17 -7.01
N GLU A 69 -3.58 16.96 -6.20
CA GLU A 69 -3.24 17.19 -4.80
C GLU A 69 -4.26 16.49 -3.90
N GLY A 70 -3.87 16.17 -2.68
CA GLY A 70 -4.74 15.41 -1.80
C GLY A 70 -4.22 15.27 -0.38
N GLN A 71 -4.80 14.34 0.34
CA GLN A 71 -4.49 14.01 1.72
C GLN A 71 -4.41 12.50 1.89
N MET A 72 -3.33 12.02 2.51
CA MET A 72 -3.21 10.66 3.01
C MET A 72 -3.45 10.67 4.51
N VAL A 73 -4.35 9.80 4.96
CA VAL A 73 -4.64 9.58 6.38
C VAL A 73 -4.19 8.17 6.71
N VAL A 74 -3.15 8.04 7.54
CA VAL A 74 -2.53 6.75 7.86
C VAL A 74 -2.79 6.41 9.32
N ALA A 75 -3.32 5.21 9.58
CA ALA A 75 -3.54 4.69 10.92
C ALA A 75 -3.11 3.21 10.97
N GLY A 76 -1.99 2.93 11.64
CA GLY A 76 -1.39 1.59 11.60
C GLY A 76 -1.01 1.22 10.15
N ASP A 77 -1.51 0.09 9.68
CA ASP A 77 -1.37 -0.45 8.33
C ASP A 77 -2.53 -0.06 7.37
N THR A 78 -3.48 0.74 7.85
CA THR A 78 -4.55 1.32 7.03
C THR A 78 -4.15 2.68 6.46
N VAL A 79 -4.64 2.98 5.27
CA VAL A 79 -4.50 4.31 4.67
C VAL A 79 -5.75 4.67 3.88
N THR A 80 -6.20 5.91 4.02
CA THR A 80 -7.24 6.51 3.19
C THR A 80 -6.62 7.61 2.35
N VAL A 81 -6.91 7.62 1.06
CA VAL A 81 -6.44 8.66 0.14
C VAL A 81 -7.60 9.52 -0.34
N LEU A 82 -7.54 10.81 -0.04
CA LEU A 82 -8.49 11.81 -0.49
C LEU A 82 -7.81 12.64 -1.58
N THR A 83 -8.43 12.78 -2.74
CA THR A 83 -7.86 13.52 -3.86
C THR A 83 -8.75 14.71 -4.23
N GLY A 84 -8.13 15.86 -4.47
CA GLY A 84 -8.78 17.03 -5.05
C GLY A 84 -8.91 16.93 -6.59
N PRO A 85 -9.26 18.05 -7.24
CA PRO A 85 -9.33 18.10 -8.69
C PRO A 85 -7.95 17.98 -9.33
N THR A 86 -7.90 17.39 -10.54
CA THR A 86 -6.68 17.35 -11.36
C THR A 86 -6.45 18.68 -12.09
N THR A 87 -5.22 18.95 -12.52
CA THR A 87 -4.84 20.17 -13.27
C THR A 87 -5.46 20.33 -14.67
N ASN A 88 -6.27 19.36 -15.15
CA ASN A 88 -7.03 19.41 -16.40
C ASN A 88 -6.24 19.87 -17.64
N ARG A 89 -5.04 19.33 -17.81
CA ARG A 89 -4.17 19.59 -18.97
C ARG A 89 -4.71 18.89 -20.21
N GLN A 90 -4.36 19.40 -21.40
CA GLN A 90 -4.65 18.68 -22.65
C GLN A 90 -3.71 17.47 -22.77
N CYS A 91 -4.28 16.27 -22.74
CA CYS A 91 -3.54 15.02 -22.70
C CYS A 91 -3.78 14.19 -23.96
N PRO A 92 -2.75 13.52 -24.51
CA PRO A 92 -2.97 12.41 -25.43
C PRO A 92 -3.90 11.36 -24.79
N PRO A 93 -4.81 10.72 -25.55
CA PRO A 93 -5.85 9.84 -25.00
C PRO A 93 -5.31 8.75 -24.07
N GLU A 94 -4.20 8.11 -24.44
CA GLU A 94 -3.58 7.05 -23.62
C GLU A 94 -3.11 7.55 -22.25
N ARG A 95 -2.58 8.78 -22.16
CA ARG A 95 -2.15 9.35 -20.87
C ARG A 95 -3.35 9.76 -20.02
N ALA A 96 -4.38 10.32 -20.65
CA ALA A 96 -5.62 10.65 -19.95
C ALA A 96 -6.25 9.40 -19.32
N LYS A 97 -6.28 8.29 -20.08
CA LYS A 97 -6.78 7.00 -19.59
C LYS A 97 -5.93 6.48 -18.43
N GLY A 98 -4.61 6.48 -18.55
CA GLY A 98 -3.74 6.01 -17.48
C GLY A 98 -3.80 6.86 -16.21
N ASP A 99 -3.89 8.19 -16.35
CA ASP A 99 -4.12 9.10 -15.22
C ASP A 99 -5.45 8.79 -14.53
N ALA A 100 -6.52 8.55 -15.28
CA ALA A 100 -7.84 8.22 -14.72
C ALA A 100 -7.84 6.85 -14.00
N GLU A 101 -7.21 5.83 -14.59
CA GLU A 101 -7.08 4.50 -13.98
C GLU A 101 -6.23 4.55 -12.69
N LEU A 102 -5.16 5.33 -12.70
CA LEU A 102 -4.32 5.55 -11.52
C LEU A 102 -5.11 6.26 -10.41
N LEU A 103 -5.83 7.33 -10.75
CA LEU A 103 -6.62 8.08 -9.78
C LEU A 103 -7.70 7.20 -9.14
N ALA A 104 -8.41 6.39 -9.94
CA ALA A 104 -9.40 5.45 -9.44
C ALA A 104 -8.77 4.42 -8.49
N ALA A 105 -7.67 3.79 -8.90
CA ALA A 105 -6.96 2.83 -8.05
C ALA A 105 -6.46 3.45 -6.74
N LEU A 106 -6.04 4.71 -6.76
CA LEU A 106 -5.57 5.43 -5.58
C LEU A 106 -6.71 5.69 -4.57
N GLN A 107 -7.90 6.02 -5.05
CA GLN A 107 -9.09 6.25 -4.22
C GLN A 107 -9.64 4.96 -3.59
N GLU A 108 -9.32 3.80 -4.15
CA GLU A 108 -9.72 2.49 -3.65
C GLU A 108 -8.69 1.86 -2.68
N VAL A 109 -7.59 2.55 -2.39
CA VAL A 109 -6.59 2.08 -1.43
C VAL A 109 -7.19 2.10 -0.02
N THR A 110 -6.96 1.01 0.71
CA THR A 110 -7.38 0.86 2.11
C THR A 110 -6.24 0.47 3.05
N GLY A 111 -5.16 -0.10 2.50
CA GLY A 111 -4.01 -0.56 3.27
C GLY A 111 -2.69 -0.12 2.65
N TRP A 112 -1.61 -0.25 3.42
CA TRP A 112 -0.28 -0.04 2.91
C TRP A 112 0.73 -0.96 3.56
N ARG A 113 1.78 -1.31 2.82
CA ARG A 113 2.96 -2.00 3.34
C ARG A 113 4.26 -1.41 2.84
N ARG A 114 5.32 -1.56 3.62
CA ARG A 114 6.67 -1.18 3.21
C ARG A 114 7.66 -2.30 3.50
N GLN A 115 8.47 -2.62 2.48
CA GLN A 115 9.55 -3.59 2.53
C GLN A 115 10.80 -2.96 1.92
N GLY A 116 11.75 -2.56 2.76
CA GLY A 116 12.94 -1.83 2.32
C GLY A 116 12.60 -0.50 1.63
N SER A 117 12.96 -0.38 0.35
CA SER A 117 12.68 0.78 -0.50
C SER A 117 11.34 0.68 -1.24
N THR A 118 10.65 -0.46 -1.19
CA THR A 118 9.35 -0.64 -1.85
C THR A 118 8.21 -0.28 -0.90
N VAL A 119 7.28 0.52 -1.41
CA VAL A 119 6.04 0.89 -0.74
C VAL A 119 4.89 0.38 -1.59
N MET A 120 3.95 -0.33 -0.97
CA MET A 120 2.77 -0.89 -1.62
C MET A 120 1.54 -0.23 -1.02
N LEU A 121 0.74 0.43 -1.86
CA LEU A 121 -0.59 0.87 -1.50
C LEU A 121 -1.58 -0.20 -1.97
N ILE A 122 -2.35 -0.74 -1.03
CA ILE A 122 -3.14 -1.95 -1.20
C ILE A 122 -4.62 -1.57 -1.30
N GLY A 123 -5.23 -1.97 -2.41
CA GLY A 123 -6.65 -1.91 -2.70
C GLY A 123 -7.00 -3.05 -3.68
N PRO A 124 -8.10 -2.95 -4.45
CA PRO A 124 -8.42 -3.90 -5.51
C PRO A 124 -7.27 -4.08 -6.51
N ARG A 125 -6.52 -3.00 -6.76
CA ARG A 125 -5.25 -3.01 -7.48
C ARG A 125 -4.15 -2.52 -6.55
N THR A 126 -3.12 -3.32 -6.34
CA THR A 126 -1.96 -2.88 -5.55
C THR A 126 -1.08 -1.95 -6.38
N LEU A 127 -0.93 -0.72 -5.92
CA LEU A 127 0.00 0.26 -6.50
C LEU A 127 1.37 0.11 -5.82
N ARG A 128 2.40 -0.09 -6.64
CA ARG A 128 3.78 -0.26 -6.15
C ARG A 128 4.57 1.00 -6.43
N PHE A 129 5.33 1.42 -5.43
CA PHE A 129 6.23 2.57 -5.48
C PHE A 129 7.60 2.20 -4.94
N ARG A 130 8.60 2.99 -5.31
CA ARG A 130 9.97 2.91 -4.81
C ARG A 130 10.38 4.25 -4.23
N LEU A 131 11.04 4.20 -3.09
CA LEU A 131 11.80 5.32 -2.56
C LEU A 131 13.03 5.53 -3.44
N PRO A 132 13.28 6.77 -3.90
CA PRO A 132 14.52 7.11 -4.61
C PRO A 132 15.74 6.74 -3.77
N THR A 133 16.71 6.07 -4.39
CA THR A 133 18.04 5.85 -3.81
C THR A 133 18.94 6.99 -4.29
N ASN A 134 19.59 7.66 -3.35
CA ASN A 134 20.60 8.68 -3.63
C ASN A 134 21.95 8.01 -3.93
#